data_AF-A0A7N8WPN1-F1
#
_entry.id   AF-A0A7N8WPN1-F1
#
_cell.length_a   1.000
_cell.length_b   1.000
_cell.length_c   1.000
_cell.angle_alpha   90.00
_cell.angle_beta   90.00
_cell.angle_gamma   90.00
#
_symmetry.space_group_name_H-M   'P 1'
#
loop_
_entity.id
_entity.type
_entity.pdbx_description
1 polymer ?
#
loop_
_entity_poly.entity_id
_entity_poly.type
_entity_poly.pdbx_seq_one_letter_code
_entity_poly.pdbx_strand_id
1 'polypeptide(L)'
;IETFRKTITRRDGIRSFGGTSGLSSDGTQHSYSDEEKVAFVNWINKALGKDPDCQHLLPMNPNDESLFTSVRDGILLCKMINLSQPDTIDERVINTKKLATFKMTENLVLALNSASAIGCTVVSMDAHDLMAGKPHLVLGLLWQIIKVGLFADIEISRNEGLINLLAEGEQLDHLMSLSPEELLLRWVNHHLRNAGTQTIRNFSEDIKDSRAYFYLLDQIASQEEHEYKMSVKIDMSGLNERDLDRRAELMLQQAARLDCRQFVSPQDVTSGNSKLNLAFVANLFNMHPALQRAQVNGNSVETAHIEGESREEKTFRNWINSLGVSPYVNHLYCDLCDGLVILQLYEKVNVPVYWKKVNHPPYPVLGGNMKKLENCNYAVELGRDVAHFSLVGIGGENLNEGSPMHTLALVWQLMRRYTVLVLSDLGDGEKVGDQIILNWINTTLSQKRKDTQISSFKDKLISTSLPVIDLIDAIAPGTVKWDMVKRGEKGVVKDADKLNNARYAISLARKIGARVYALPDDLVDVNPKMVLTVFACLMGHGLKKVNR
;
A
#
# COMPACT_ATOMS: atom_id res chain seq x y z
N ILE A 1 9.53 -31.47 -37.63
CA ILE A 1 9.14 -30.04 -37.79
C ILE A 1 8.23 -29.56 -36.65
N GLU A 2 7.48 -30.44 -35.96
CA GLU A 2 6.71 -30.07 -34.74
C GLU A 2 7.54 -29.91 -33.46
N THR A 3 8.70 -30.59 -33.36
CA THR A 3 9.57 -30.50 -32.17
C THR A 3 10.42 -29.23 -32.12
N PHE A 4 10.52 -28.48 -33.22
CA PHE A 4 11.32 -27.24 -33.30
C PHE A 4 10.48 -25.99 -32.95
N ARG A 5 9.15 -26.07 -33.06
CA ARG A 5 8.23 -24.96 -32.73
C ARG A 5 7.94 -24.83 -31.23
N LYS A 6 8.17 -25.87 -30.42
CA LYS A 6 8.01 -25.81 -28.95
C LYS A 6 9.19 -25.15 -28.23
N THR A 7 10.32 -24.96 -28.91
CA THR A 7 11.53 -24.38 -28.32
C THR A 7 11.61 -22.85 -28.48
N ILE A 8 10.74 -22.25 -29.31
CA ILE A 8 10.84 -20.83 -29.71
C ILE A 8 9.89 -19.89 -28.93
N THR A 9 9.08 -20.41 -27.99
CA THR A 9 8.19 -19.60 -27.14
C THR A 9 8.60 -19.49 -25.67
N ARG A 10 9.82 -19.91 -25.30
CA ARG A 10 10.45 -19.42 -24.06
C ARG A 10 11.01 -18.03 -24.35
N ARG A 11 10.32 -16.98 -23.88
CA ARG A 11 11.03 -15.74 -23.51
C ARG A 11 11.86 -16.10 -22.28
N ASP A 12 13.18 -15.93 -22.37
CA ASP A 12 14.07 -16.10 -21.23
C ASP A 12 13.52 -15.31 -20.04
N GLY A 13 13.44 -15.95 -18.86
CA GLY A 13 12.97 -15.33 -17.60
C GLY A 13 11.53 -15.63 -17.16
N ILE A 14 10.68 -16.20 -18.02
CA ILE A 14 9.26 -16.43 -17.72
C ILE A 14 8.96 -17.94 -17.56
N ARG A 15 8.62 -18.39 -16.34
CA ARG A 15 8.16 -19.78 -16.09
C ARG A 15 6.64 -19.88 -16.14
N SER A 16 6.08 -20.79 -16.92
CA SER A 16 4.64 -21.07 -17.01
C SER A 16 4.27 -22.42 -16.38
N PHE A 17 3.13 -22.47 -15.68
CA PHE A 17 2.56 -23.71 -15.13
C PHE A 17 1.08 -23.85 -15.50
N GLY A 18 0.62 -25.10 -15.66
CA GLY A 18 -0.80 -25.42 -15.89
C GLY A 18 -1.60 -25.36 -14.59
N GLY A 19 -2.84 -24.85 -14.66
CA GLY A 19 -3.71 -24.67 -13.50
C GLY A 19 -4.09 -25.99 -12.82
N THR A 20 -4.02 -26.03 -11.48
CA THR A 20 -4.26 -27.25 -10.67
C THR A 20 -5.60 -27.23 -9.91
N SER A 21 -6.58 -26.46 -10.35
CA SER A 21 -7.92 -26.38 -9.73
C SER A 21 -9.03 -26.79 -10.71
N GLY A 22 -9.86 -27.75 -10.33
CA GLY A 22 -10.99 -28.27 -11.14
C GLY A 22 -12.15 -27.30 -11.40
N LEU A 23 -11.97 -26.00 -11.13
CA LEU A 23 -12.95 -24.94 -11.37
C LEU A 23 -12.39 -23.76 -12.17
N SER A 24 -11.08 -23.76 -12.47
CA SER A 24 -10.50 -22.83 -13.43
C SER A 24 -10.60 -23.46 -14.81
N SER A 25 -11.51 -22.93 -15.62
CA SER A 25 -11.59 -23.15 -17.06
C SER A 25 -10.20 -23.38 -17.69
N ASP A 26 -10.04 -24.50 -18.38
CA ASP A 26 -8.91 -24.81 -19.26
C ASP A 26 -8.46 -23.56 -20.02
N GLY A 27 -7.26 -23.03 -19.70
CA GLY A 27 -6.59 -22.07 -20.58
C GLY A 27 -5.70 -21.00 -19.95
N THR A 28 -5.86 -20.63 -18.68
CA THR A 28 -5.05 -19.53 -18.12
C THR A 28 -3.69 -20.02 -17.63
N GLN A 29 -2.65 -19.91 -18.47
CA GLN A 29 -1.27 -20.08 -18.02
C GLN A 29 -0.85 -18.86 -17.19
N HIS A 30 -0.59 -19.06 -15.90
CA HIS A 30 0.01 -18.02 -15.06
C HIS A 30 1.52 -18.15 -15.13
N SER A 31 2.20 -17.04 -15.45
CA SER A 31 3.65 -16.99 -15.51
C SER A 31 4.21 -15.99 -14.51
N TYR A 32 5.44 -16.23 -14.03
CA TYR A 32 6.14 -15.30 -13.16
C TYR A 32 7.58 -15.05 -13.63
N SER A 33 8.14 -13.89 -13.23
CA SER A 33 9.52 -13.49 -13.54
C SER A 33 10.47 -14.11 -12.51
N ASP A 34 11.44 -14.89 -13.00
CA ASP A 34 12.52 -15.42 -12.15
C ASP A 34 13.41 -14.30 -11.62
N GLU A 35 13.57 -13.22 -12.38
CA GLU A 35 14.34 -12.03 -12.01
C GLU A 35 13.75 -11.33 -10.79
N GLU A 36 12.44 -11.10 -10.78
CA GLU A 36 11.72 -10.52 -9.64
C GLU A 36 11.89 -11.37 -8.37
N LYS A 37 11.82 -12.70 -8.52
CA LYS A 37 12.02 -13.63 -7.41
C LYS A 37 13.43 -13.50 -6.81
N VAL A 38 14.46 -13.48 -7.67
CA VAL A 38 15.86 -13.32 -7.23
C VAL A 38 16.04 -11.98 -6.50
N ALA A 39 15.53 -10.90 -7.08
CA ALA A 39 15.60 -9.56 -6.51
C ALA A 39 14.94 -9.48 -5.12
N PHE A 40 13.72 -10.01 -4.98
CA PHE A 40 12.98 -9.98 -3.72
C PHE A 40 13.63 -10.86 -2.66
N VAL A 41 14.11 -12.06 -3.02
CA VAL A 41 14.82 -12.93 -2.07
C VAL A 41 16.07 -12.25 -1.52
N ASN A 42 16.89 -11.64 -2.39
CA ASN A 42 18.10 -10.95 -1.97
C ASN A 42 17.78 -9.77 -1.04
N TRP A 43 16.76 -8.99 -1.37
CA TRP A 43 16.31 -7.87 -0.54
C TRP A 43 15.78 -8.35 0.83
N ILE A 44 14.94 -9.38 0.86
CA ILE A 44 14.41 -9.97 2.10
C ILE A 44 15.53 -10.50 2.99
N ASN A 45 16.49 -11.24 2.41
CA ASN A 45 17.64 -11.77 3.15
C ASN A 45 18.46 -10.65 3.80
N LYS A 46 18.65 -9.51 3.11
CA LYS A 46 19.34 -8.35 3.66
C LYS A 46 18.51 -7.66 4.76
N ALA A 47 17.23 -7.42 4.50
CA ALA A 47 16.38 -6.59 5.36
C ALA A 47 15.92 -7.31 6.63
N LEU A 48 15.56 -8.59 6.54
CA LEU A 48 15.01 -9.38 7.65
C LEU A 48 16.01 -10.42 8.20
N GLY A 49 17.24 -10.50 7.68
CA GLY A 49 18.21 -11.51 8.09
C GLY A 49 18.58 -11.50 9.58
N LYS A 50 18.35 -10.39 10.28
CA LYS A 50 18.56 -10.25 11.73
C LYS A 50 17.28 -10.39 12.56
N ASP A 51 16.11 -10.54 11.93
CA ASP A 51 14.85 -10.68 12.64
C ASP A 51 14.79 -12.07 13.32
N PRO A 52 14.50 -12.13 14.63
CA PRO A 52 14.53 -13.40 15.38
C PRO A 52 13.43 -14.37 14.97
N ASP A 53 12.27 -13.87 14.52
CA ASP A 53 11.13 -14.70 14.14
C ASP A 53 11.26 -15.25 12.72
N CYS A 54 12.17 -14.71 11.89
CA CYS A 54 12.43 -15.17 10.53
C CYS A 54 13.65 -16.12 10.41
N GLN A 55 14.35 -16.43 11.51
CA GLN A 55 15.60 -17.22 11.47
C GLN A 55 15.40 -18.65 10.95
N HIS A 56 14.20 -19.24 11.06
CA HIS A 56 13.90 -20.56 10.50
C HIS A 56 13.63 -20.52 8.98
N LEU A 57 13.50 -19.33 8.40
CA LEU A 57 13.19 -19.11 6.98
C LEU A 57 14.39 -18.53 6.20
N LEU A 58 15.28 -17.79 6.88
CA LEU A 58 16.34 -17.02 6.27
C LEU A 58 17.73 -17.61 6.56
N PRO A 59 18.70 -17.51 5.62
CA PRO A 59 18.55 -16.94 4.29
C PRO A 59 17.85 -17.90 3.31
N MET A 60 16.99 -17.35 2.44
CA MET A 60 16.40 -18.07 1.31
C MET A 60 17.39 -18.13 0.15
N ASN A 61 17.31 -19.17 -0.68
CA ASN A 61 18.12 -19.30 -1.89
C ASN A 61 17.40 -18.62 -3.06
N PRO A 62 17.97 -17.56 -3.68
CA PRO A 62 17.31 -16.84 -4.77
C PRO A 62 17.10 -17.71 -6.03
N ASN A 63 17.84 -18.81 -6.18
CA ASN A 63 17.83 -19.62 -7.40
C ASN A 63 16.77 -20.73 -7.41
N ASP A 64 16.13 -21.04 -6.26
CA ASP A 64 15.13 -22.10 -6.16
C ASP A 64 13.73 -21.57 -5.81
N GLU A 65 12.86 -22.43 -5.27
CA GLU A 65 11.48 -22.12 -4.88
C GLU A 65 11.33 -21.82 -3.38
N SER A 66 12.45 -21.63 -2.66
CA SER A 66 12.45 -21.38 -1.20
C SER A 66 11.55 -20.22 -0.80
N LEU A 67 11.50 -19.15 -1.61
CA LEU A 67 10.59 -18.02 -1.40
C LEU A 67 9.13 -18.46 -1.22
N PHE A 68 8.64 -19.34 -2.09
CA PHE A 68 7.25 -19.77 -2.11
C PHE A 68 6.92 -20.69 -0.94
N THR A 69 7.91 -21.43 -0.44
CA THR A 69 7.75 -22.22 0.79
C THR A 69 7.82 -21.35 2.05
N SER A 70 8.65 -20.31 2.05
CA SER A 70 8.89 -19.47 3.23
C SER A 70 7.74 -18.52 3.59
N VAL A 71 6.83 -18.24 2.64
CA VAL A 71 5.61 -17.46 2.93
C VAL A 71 4.52 -18.27 3.62
N ARG A 72 4.63 -19.60 3.65
CA ARG A 72 3.55 -20.52 4.03
C ARG A 72 3.01 -20.32 5.45
N ASP A 73 3.87 -19.93 6.39
CA ASP A 73 3.47 -19.71 7.79
C ASP A 73 2.95 -18.28 8.08
N GLY A 74 3.03 -17.39 7.08
CA GLY A 74 2.63 -15.98 7.15
C GLY A 74 3.52 -15.07 8.00
N ILE A 75 4.56 -15.57 8.68
CA ILE A 75 5.44 -14.74 9.53
C ILE A 75 6.21 -13.76 8.65
N LEU A 76 6.83 -14.26 7.58
CA LEU A 76 7.58 -13.44 6.64
C LEU A 76 6.73 -12.27 6.10
N LEU A 77 5.50 -12.52 5.66
CA LEU A 77 4.61 -11.49 5.14
C LEU A 77 4.23 -10.44 6.20
N CYS A 78 3.94 -10.86 7.43
CA CYS A 78 3.66 -9.92 8.52
C CYS A 78 4.86 -9.00 8.81
N LYS A 79 6.07 -9.56 8.86
CA LYS A 79 7.30 -8.78 9.10
C LYS A 79 7.62 -7.83 7.95
N MET A 80 7.41 -8.28 6.71
CA MET A 80 7.53 -7.45 5.51
C MET A 80 6.58 -6.24 5.54
N ILE A 81 5.34 -6.43 6.00
CA ILE A 81 4.37 -5.33 6.13
C ILE A 81 4.85 -4.29 7.14
N ASN A 82 5.37 -4.72 8.30
CA ASN A 82 5.94 -3.81 9.30
C ASN A 82 7.23 -3.14 8.82
N LEU A 83 8.03 -3.83 8.00
CA LEU A 83 9.22 -3.25 7.39
C LEU A 83 8.85 -2.13 6.40
N SER A 84 7.81 -2.32 5.59
CA SER A 84 7.34 -1.31 4.63
C SER A 84 6.54 -0.18 5.26
N GLN A 85 5.73 -0.49 6.28
CA GLN A 85 4.98 0.50 7.04
C GLN A 85 5.02 0.11 8.53
N PRO A 86 5.90 0.73 9.32
CA PRO A 86 6.04 0.46 10.75
C PRO A 86 4.71 0.56 11.51
N ASP A 87 4.61 -0.22 12.59
CA ASP A 87 3.45 -0.26 13.49
C ASP A 87 2.11 -0.67 12.84
N THR A 88 2.12 -1.25 11.63
CA THR A 88 0.90 -1.75 10.96
C THR A 88 0.33 -3.01 11.64
N ILE A 89 1.22 -3.92 12.06
CA ILE A 89 0.90 -5.17 12.74
C ILE A 89 1.56 -5.16 14.11
N ASP A 90 0.77 -5.37 15.15
CA ASP A 90 1.28 -5.68 16.48
C ASP A 90 1.84 -7.11 16.50
N GLU A 91 3.16 -7.22 16.59
CA GLU A 91 3.86 -8.51 16.46
C GLU A 91 3.47 -9.54 17.54
N ARG A 92 2.93 -9.09 18.68
CA ARG A 92 2.43 -9.98 19.75
C ARG A 92 1.26 -10.86 19.29
N VAL A 93 0.56 -10.41 18.24
CA VAL A 93 -0.59 -11.09 17.62
C VAL A 93 -0.13 -12.20 16.67
N ILE A 94 1.10 -12.12 16.13
CA ILE A 94 1.66 -13.13 15.23
C ILE A 94 1.87 -14.44 15.97
N ASN A 95 1.43 -15.54 15.37
CA ASN A 95 1.75 -16.87 15.86
C ASN A 95 3.18 -17.22 15.42
N THR A 96 4.13 -17.28 16.35
CA THR A 96 5.55 -17.60 16.04
C THR A 96 6.00 -18.98 16.54
N LYS A 97 5.17 -19.67 17.32
CA LYS A 97 5.50 -20.97 17.94
C LYS A 97 4.41 -22.01 17.71
N LYS A 98 4.82 -23.27 17.50
CA LYS A 98 3.94 -24.44 17.29
C LYS A 98 2.87 -24.15 16.23
N LEU A 99 3.34 -23.92 15.01
CA LEU A 99 2.54 -23.55 13.83
C LEU A 99 1.78 -24.76 13.28
N ALA A 100 0.61 -25.03 13.85
CA ALA A 100 -0.36 -25.89 13.18
C ALA A 100 -1.01 -25.12 12.01
N THR A 101 -1.60 -25.84 11.05
CA THR A 101 -2.20 -25.26 9.84
C THR A 101 -3.13 -24.09 10.14
N PHE A 102 -4.00 -24.20 11.17
CA PHE A 102 -4.92 -23.11 11.52
C PHE A 102 -4.20 -21.82 11.96
N LYS A 103 -3.07 -21.93 12.67
CA LYS A 103 -2.27 -20.76 13.10
C LYS A 103 -1.55 -20.10 11.93
N MET A 104 -1.10 -20.90 10.97
CA MET A 104 -0.54 -20.40 9.71
C MET A 104 -1.62 -19.65 8.93
N THR A 105 -2.84 -20.19 8.84
CA THR A 105 -3.98 -19.50 8.24
C THR A 105 -4.27 -18.17 8.94
N GLU A 106 -4.29 -18.13 10.27
CA GLU A 106 -4.48 -16.89 11.03
C GLU A 106 -3.41 -15.84 10.72
N ASN A 107 -2.14 -16.23 10.63
CA ASN A 107 -1.05 -15.32 10.25
C ASN A 107 -1.23 -14.80 8.82
N LEU A 108 -1.62 -15.66 7.87
CA LEU A 108 -1.85 -15.26 6.48
C LEU A 108 -3.06 -14.33 6.35
N VAL A 109 -4.14 -14.58 7.10
CA VAL A 109 -5.31 -13.68 7.17
C VAL A 109 -4.91 -12.33 7.76
N LEU A 110 -4.10 -12.32 8.83
CA LEU A 110 -3.55 -11.11 9.40
C LEU A 110 -2.71 -10.34 8.37
N ALA A 111 -1.82 -11.02 7.64
CA ALA A 111 -0.99 -10.41 6.61
C ALA A 111 -1.83 -9.83 5.47
N LEU A 112 -2.80 -10.57 4.93
CA LEU A 112 -3.68 -10.10 3.85
C LEU A 112 -4.49 -8.87 4.27
N ASN A 113 -5.14 -8.89 5.44
CA ASN A 113 -5.93 -7.76 5.91
C ASN A 113 -5.04 -6.54 6.24
N SER A 114 -3.82 -6.76 6.70
CA SER A 114 -2.87 -5.68 6.99
C SER A 114 -2.26 -5.08 5.71
N ALA A 115 -1.96 -5.91 4.71
CA ALA A 115 -1.57 -5.46 3.37
C ALA A 115 -2.68 -4.61 2.73
N SER A 116 -3.94 -5.06 2.84
CA SER A 116 -5.11 -4.28 2.42
C SER A 116 -5.16 -2.91 3.09
N ALA A 117 -4.90 -2.85 4.41
CA ALA A 117 -4.94 -1.61 5.18
C ALA A 117 -3.84 -0.60 4.83
N ILE A 118 -2.75 -1.04 4.20
CA ILE A 118 -1.69 -0.16 3.68
C ILE A 118 -1.85 0.14 2.18
N GLY A 119 -2.97 -0.27 1.57
CA GLY A 119 -3.32 0.05 0.18
C GLY A 119 -2.97 -1.02 -0.85
N CYS A 120 -2.50 -2.21 -0.45
CA CYS A 120 -2.27 -3.31 -1.38
C CYS A 120 -3.60 -3.90 -1.87
N THR A 121 -3.68 -4.21 -3.15
CA THR A 121 -4.82 -4.90 -3.77
C THR A 121 -4.72 -6.40 -3.50
N VAL A 122 -5.58 -6.91 -2.60
CA VAL A 122 -5.63 -8.32 -2.17
C VAL A 122 -6.95 -9.02 -2.52
N VAL A 123 -7.80 -8.40 -3.34
CA VAL A 123 -9.18 -8.88 -3.63
C VAL A 123 -9.21 -10.29 -4.23
N SER A 124 -8.18 -10.66 -5.00
CA SER A 124 -8.05 -11.95 -5.68
C SER A 124 -7.24 -12.98 -4.89
N MET A 125 -6.93 -12.74 -3.62
CA MET A 125 -6.02 -13.55 -2.82
C MET A 125 -6.69 -14.11 -1.58
N ASP A 126 -6.55 -15.41 -1.34
CA ASP A 126 -6.92 -16.03 -0.07
C ASP A 126 -5.72 -16.60 0.70
N ALA A 127 -5.96 -16.97 1.96
CA ALA A 127 -4.91 -17.53 2.80
C ALA A 127 -4.46 -18.93 2.33
N HIS A 128 -5.31 -19.68 1.63
CA HIS A 128 -4.94 -21.01 1.13
C HIS A 128 -4.00 -20.92 -0.08
N ASP A 129 -4.22 -19.93 -0.94
CA ASP A 129 -3.38 -19.59 -2.09
C ASP A 129 -1.95 -19.25 -1.68
N LEU A 130 -1.81 -18.44 -0.63
CA LEU A 130 -0.51 -18.09 -0.06
C LEU A 130 0.12 -19.25 0.70
N MET A 131 -0.68 -20.04 1.42
CA MET A 131 -0.19 -21.25 2.08
C MET A 131 0.33 -22.29 1.08
N ALA A 132 -0.30 -22.37 -0.10
CA ALA A 132 0.15 -23.21 -1.22
C ALA A 132 1.36 -22.63 -1.96
N GLY A 133 1.78 -21.39 -1.66
CA GLY A 133 2.94 -20.76 -2.29
C GLY A 133 2.75 -20.43 -3.77
N LYS A 134 1.52 -20.08 -4.21
CA LYS A 134 1.25 -19.79 -5.63
C LYS A 134 2.17 -18.65 -6.15
N PRO A 135 3.09 -18.92 -7.09
CA PRO A 135 4.20 -18.00 -7.38
C PRO A 135 3.79 -16.58 -7.77
N HIS A 136 2.84 -16.44 -8.70
CA HIS A 136 2.37 -15.14 -9.20
C HIS A 136 1.67 -14.31 -8.12
N LEU A 137 0.94 -14.96 -7.20
CA LEU A 137 0.27 -14.28 -6.09
C LEU A 137 1.29 -13.82 -5.05
N VAL A 138 2.24 -14.69 -4.70
CA VAL A 138 3.31 -14.37 -3.74
C VAL A 138 4.17 -13.20 -4.24
N LEU A 139 4.66 -13.27 -5.48
CA LEU A 139 5.47 -12.20 -6.06
C LEU A 139 4.67 -10.91 -6.23
N GLY A 140 3.41 -10.99 -6.65
CA GLY A 140 2.53 -9.84 -6.79
C GLY A 140 2.28 -9.12 -5.47
N LEU A 141 2.07 -9.86 -4.37
CA LEU A 141 1.88 -9.28 -3.04
C LEU A 141 3.18 -8.72 -2.45
N LEU A 142 4.29 -9.46 -2.57
CA LEU A 142 5.60 -8.99 -2.11
C LEU A 142 5.99 -7.70 -2.82
N TRP A 143 5.81 -7.62 -4.15
CA TRP A 143 6.06 -6.39 -4.89
C TRP A 143 5.24 -5.22 -4.35
N GLN A 144 3.93 -5.40 -4.14
CA GLN A 144 3.08 -4.34 -3.62
C GLN A 144 3.53 -3.88 -2.23
N ILE A 145 3.86 -4.80 -1.33
CA ILE A 145 4.36 -4.48 0.02
C ILE A 145 5.70 -3.71 -0.09
N ILE A 146 6.65 -4.21 -0.88
CA ILE A 146 7.95 -3.55 -1.09
C ILE A 146 7.76 -2.14 -1.66
N LYS A 147 6.88 -1.99 -2.66
CA LYS A 147 6.58 -0.71 -3.30
C LYS A 147 6.04 0.32 -2.31
N VAL A 148 5.15 -0.07 -1.40
CA VAL A 148 4.65 0.82 -0.33
C VAL A 148 5.80 1.38 0.50
N GLY A 149 6.74 0.53 0.91
CA GLY A 149 7.89 0.96 1.72
C GLY A 149 8.88 1.83 0.93
N LEU A 150 9.19 1.45 -0.31
CA LEU A 150 10.10 2.22 -1.15
C LEU A 150 9.59 3.63 -1.45
N PHE A 151 8.27 3.82 -1.56
CA PHE A 151 7.68 5.09 -1.96
C PHE A 151 7.21 5.94 -0.79
N ALA A 152 7.27 5.41 0.44
CA ALA A 152 6.75 6.08 1.63
C ALA A 152 7.36 7.47 1.87
N ASP A 153 8.63 7.67 1.51
CA ASP A 153 9.37 8.93 1.74
C ASP A 153 9.61 9.73 0.45
N ILE A 154 9.05 9.30 -0.69
CA ILE A 154 9.12 9.99 -1.98
C ILE A 154 7.92 10.94 -2.10
N GLU A 155 7.86 11.89 -1.17
CA GLU A 155 6.80 12.88 -1.05
C GLU A 155 7.39 14.18 -0.50
N ILE A 156 6.94 15.34 -1.01
CA ILE A 156 7.49 16.65 -0.63
C ILE A 156 7.31 16.93 0.87
N SER A 157 6.19 16.51 1.46
CA SER A 157 5.90 16.68 2.88
C SER A 157 6.90 15.94 3.80
N ARG A 158 7.58 14.92 3.28
CA ARG A 158 8.58 14.11 3.99
C ARG A 158 10.02 14.47 3.60
N ASN A 159 10.21 14.89 2.35
CA ASN A 159 11.49 15.28 1.81
C ASN A 159 11.37 16.63 1.09
N GLU A 160 11.49 17.72 1.86
CA GLU A 160 11.40 19.10 1.36
C GLU A 160 12.42 19.42 0.25
N GLY A 161 13.52 18.65 0.16
CA GLY A 161 14.50 18.78 -0.92
C GLY A 161 13.89 18.59 -2.31
N LEU A 162 12.78 17.84 -2.41
CA LEU A 162 12.03 17.63 -3.65
C LEU A 162 11.49 18.93 -4.25
N ILE A 163 11.32 20.01 -3.47
CA ILE A 163 10.90 21.32 -3.97
C ILE A 163 11.88 21.84 -5.04
N ASN A 164 13.16 21.48 -4.95
CA ASN A 164 14.17 21.87 -5.95
C ASN A 164 13.98 21.19 -7.32
N LEU A 165 13.04 20.25 -7.44
CA LEU A 165 12.67 19.62 -8.70
C LEU A 165 11.60 20.40 -9.47
N LEU A 166 11.13 21.53 -8.93
CA LEU A 166 10.20 22.44 -9.59
C LEU A 166 10.84 23.01 -10.87
N ALA A 167 10.13 22.87 -12.00
CA ALA A 167 10.60 23.43 -13.26
C ALA A 167 10.35 24.95 -13.35
N GLU A 168 11.07 25.63 -14.25
CA GLU A 168 10.85 27.06 -14.50
C GLU A 168 9.41 27.32 -14.96
N GLY A 169 8.70 28.18 -14.22
CA GLY A 169 7.30 28.55 -14.51
C GLY A 169 6.25 27.51 -14.05
N GLU A 170 6.66 26.44 -13.39
CA GLU A 170 5.76 25.44 -12.81
C GLU A 170 5.21 25.87 -11.44
N GLN A 171 3.94 25.58 -11.19
CA GLN A 171 3.33 25.80 -9.88
C GLN A 171 3.60 24.63 -8.94
N LEU A 172 3.80 24.90 -7.64
CA LEU A 172 4.09 23.87 -6.64
C LEU A 172 3.00 22.78 -6.58
N ASP A 173 1.73 23.15 -6.75
CA ASP A 173 0.60 22.22 -6.77
C ASP A 173 0.73 21.13 -7.85
N HIS A 174 1.35 21.47 -8.99
CA HIS A 174 1.58 20.48 -10.03
C HIS A 174 2.68 19.50 -9.63
N LEU A 175 3.74 19.95 -8.95
CA LEU A 175 4.77 19.06 -8.42
C LEU A 175 4.22 18.15 -7.30
N MET A 176 3.35 18.69 -6.45
CA MET A 176 2.69 17.93 -5.37
C MET A 176 1.71 16.88 -5.89
N SER A 177 1.14 17.05 -7.08
CA SER A 177 0.22 16.08 -7.67
C SER A 177 0.90 14.93 -8.43
N LEU A 178 2.23 14.95 -8.55
CA LEU A 178 2.97 13.87 -9.21
C LEU A 178 2.97 12.58 -8.39
N SER A 179 2.93 11.46 -9.11
CA SER A 179 3.19 10.16 -8.53
C SER A 179 4.66 10.02 -8.07
N PRO A 180 4.95 9.12 -7.12
CA PRO A 180 6.33 8.81 -6.73
C PRO A 180 7.22 8.41 -7.91
N GLU A 181 6.68 7.69 -8.91
CA GLU A 181 7.42 7.33 -10.13
C GLU A 181 7.84 8.55 -10.95
N GLU A 182 6.94 9.53 -11.11
CA GLU A 182 7.21 10.77 -11.83
C GLU A 182 8.20 11.66 -11.06
N LEU A 183 8.09 11.72 -9.72
CA LEU A 183 9.06 12.41 -8.87
C LEU A 183 10.46 11.80 -9.00
N LEU A 184 10.58 10.47 -8.97
CA LEU A 184 11.84 9.77 -9.19
C LEU A 184 12.42 10.06 -10.58
N LEU A 185 11.59 10.05 -11.62
CA LEU A 185 12.05 10.37 -12.98
C LEU A 185 12.56 11.82 -13.06
N ARG A 186 11.89 12.77 -12.41
CA ARG A 186 12.35 14.16 -12.31
C ARG A 186 13.63 14.28 -11.52
N TRP A 187 13.75 13.55 -10.40
CA TRP A 187 14.94 13.51 -9.58
C TRP A 187 16.17 13.00 -10.35
N VAL A 188 16.04 11.86 -11.04
CA VAL A 188 17.13 11.35 -11.90
C VAL A 188 17.51 12.39 -12.95
N ASN A 189 16.53 12.96 -13.64
CA ASN A 189 16.79 13.96 -14.68
C ASN A 189 17.39 15.27 -14.16
N HIS A 190 17.10 15.66 -12.92
CA HIS A 190 17.75 16.79 -12.28
C HIS A 190 19.26 16.55 -12.16
N HIS A 191 19.67 15.39 -11.63
CA HIS A 191 21.08 15.03 -11.52
C HIS A 191 21.76 14.82 -12.88
N LEU A 192 21.08 14.21 -13.87
CA LEU A 192 21.64 14.05 -15.21
C LEU A 192 21.90 15.40 -15.90
N ARG A 193 21.02 16.39 -15.72
CA ARG A 193 21.26 17.76 -16.22
C ARG A 193 22.46 18.41 -15.54
N ASN A 194 22.60 18.24 -14.22
CA ASN A 194 23.75 18.77 -13.48
C ASN A 194 25.07 18.11 -13.90
N ALA A 195 25.03 16.83 -14.30
CA ALA A 195 26.17 16.12 -14.90
C ALA A 195 26.46 16.51 -16.37
N GLY A 196 25.63 17.37 -16.98
CA GLY A 196 25.77 17.76 -18.39
C GLY A 196 25.48 16.64 -19.39
N THR A 197 24.66 15.65 -19.02
CA THR A 197 24.31 14.50 -19.88
C THR A 197 22.83 14.49 -20.27
N GLN A 198 22.46 13.56 -21.14
CA GLN A 198 21.08 13.43 -21.64
C GLN A 198 20.12 12.92 -20.56
N THR A 199 18.90 13.46 -20.55
CA THR A 199 17.81 13.02 -19.67
C THR A 199 17.14 11.76 -20.19
N ILE A 200 16.57 10.96 -19.28
CA ILE A 200 15.77 9.78 -19.57
C ILE A 200 14.26 10.09 -19.52
N ARG A 201 13.45 9.25 -20.15
CA ARG A 201 11.98 9.33 -20.19
C ARG A 201 11.29 8.15 -19.52
N ASN A 202 12.03 7.07 -19.25
CA ASN A 202 11.53 5.83 -18.67
C ASN A 202 12.66 5.07 -17.96
N PHE A 203 12.29 4.13 -17.09
CA PHE A 203 13.23 3.22 -16.42
C PHE A 203 13.36 1.86 -17.16
N SER A 204 13.12 1.83 -18.47
CA SER A 204 13.25 0.62 -19.29
C SER A 204 14.29 0.78 -20.40
N GLU A 205 13.92 1.33 -21.55
CA GLU A 205 14.83 1.45 -22.71
C GLU A 205 15.97 2.43 -22.45
N ASP A 206 15.68 3.55 -21.78
CA ASP A 206 16.64 4.65 -21.62
C ASP A 206 17.74 4.34 -20.59
N ILE A 207 17.62 3.23 -19.84
CA ILE A 207 18.59 2.81 -18.81
C ILE A 207 19.47 1.63 -19.23
N LYS A 208 19.16 0.97 -20.38
CA LYS A 208 19.76 -0.32 -20.77
C LYS A 208 21.27 -0.28 -20.90
N ASP A 209 21.81 0.87 -21.27
CA ASP A 209 23.24 1.04 -21.50
C ASP A 209 24.02 1.44 -20.23
N SER A 210 23.35 1.51 -19.08
CA SER A 210 23.88 1.89 -17.76
C SER A 210 24.51 3.28 -17.66
N ARG A 211 24.49 4.10 -18.72
CA ARG A 211 25.17 5.40 -18.72
C ARG A 211 24.49 6.38 -17.78
N ALA A 212 23.16 6.46 -17.84
CA ALA A 212 22.38 7.28 -16.92
C ALA A 212 22.69 6.94 -15.46
N TYR A 213 22.82 5.65 -15.13
CA TYR A 213 23.16 5.23 -13.77
C TYR A 213 24.57 5.59 -13.34
N PHE A 214 25.58 5.48 -14.21
CA PHE A 214 26.94 5.94 -13.86
C PHE A 214 26.95 7.44 -13.49
N TYR A 215 26.33 8.29 -14.31
CA TYR A 215 26.28 9.73 -14.04
C TYR A 215 25.44 10.05 -12.80
N LEU A 216 24.33 9.34 -12.59
CA LEU A 216 23.52 9.49 -11.38
C LEU A 216 24.33 9.15 -10.12
N LEU A 217 25.01 7.99 -10.10
CA LEU A 217 25.84 7.55 -8.98
C LEU A 217 26.96 8.55 -8.67
N ASP A 218 27.62 9.09 -9.69
CA ASP A 218 28.68 10.09 -9.56
C ASP A 218 28.15 11.41 -8.95
N GLN A 219 26.99 11.88 -9.41
CA GLN A 219 26.35 13.08 -8.87
C GLN A 219 25.94 12.93 -7.41
N ILE A 220 25.27 11.84 -7.04
CA ILE A 220 24.80 11.64 -5.67
C ILE A 220 25.98 11.45 -4.71
N ALA A 221 27.03 10.74 -5.12
CA ALA A 221 28.21 10.51 -4.28
C ALA A 221 29.05 11.79 -4.08
N SER A 222 29.12 12.66 -5.09
CA SER A 222 29.84 13.93 -5.01
C SER A 222 29.15 14.95 -4.10
N GLN A 223 27.82 14.96 -4.02
CA GLN A 223 27.09 15.88 -3.13
C GLN A 223 27.27 15.50 -1.64
N GLU A 224 27.48 14.22 -1.31
CA GLU A 224 27.79 13.81 0.07
C GLU A 224 29.14 14.31 0.58
N GLU A 225 30.09 14.59 -0.33
CA GLU A 225 31.40 15.15 0.00
C GLU A 225 31.30 16.55 0.63
N HIS A 226 30.23 17.29 0.33
CA HIS A 226 29.96 18.60 0.91
C HIS A 226 29.30 18.54 2.30
N GLU A 227 28.80 17.37 2.74
CA GLU A 227 28.09 17.18 4.01
C GLU A 227 28.91 16.46 5.12
N TYR A 228 30.24 16.43 5.00
CA TYR A 228 31.17 15.82 5.99
C TYR A 228 31.04 14.29 6.16
N LYS A 229 30.54 13.56 5.17
CA LYS A 229 30.61 12.08 5.12
C LYS A 229 31.81 11.61 4.28
N MET A 230 32.31 10.42 4.60
CA MET A 230 33.44 9.78 3.93
C MET A 230 33.18 9.66 2.42
N SER A 231 34.01 10.29 1.57
CA SER A 231 33.72 10.43 0.14
C SER A 231 33.92 9.12 -0.62
N VAL A 232 32.83 8.62 -1.23
CA VAL A 232 32.88 7.47 -2.12
C VAL A 232 33.07 7.97 -3.55
N LYS A 233 34.31 8.01 -4.05
CA LYS A 233 34.56 8.39 -5.44
C LYS A 233 34.11 7.28 -6.39
N ILE A 234 33.16 7.56 -7.28
CA ILE A 234 32.67 6.62 -8.29
C ILE A 234 33.72 6.42 -9.39
N ASP A 235 33.99 5.16 -9.75
CA ASP A 235 34.85 4.84 -10.90
C ASP A 235 34.05 4.87 -12.19
N MET A 236 34.30 5.89 -13.02
CA MET A 236 33.65 6.12 -14.31
C MET A 236 34.31 5.36 -15.47
N SER A 237 35.39 4.61 -15.22
CA SER A 237 36.10 3.84 -16.26
C SER A 237 35.20 2.82 -16.97
N GLY A 238 34.17 2.33 -16.28
CA GLY A 238 33.16 1.41 -16.82
C GLY A 238 32.39 1.96 -18.02
N LEU A 239 32.30 3.28 -18.20
CA LEU A 239 31.66 3.88 -19.39
C LEU A 239 32.35 3.51 -20.71
N ASN A 240 33.64 3.13 -20.66
CA ASN A 240 34.40 2.68 -21.82
C ASN A 240 34.19 1.20 -22.17
N GLU A 241 33.55 0.43 -21.27
CA GLU A 241 33.23 -0.98 -21.51
C GLU A 241 32.22 -1.09 -22.66
N ARG A 242 32.48 -1.97 -23.64
CA ARG A 242 31.64 -2.13 -24.83
C ARG A 242 30.49 -3.09 -24.58
N ASP A 243 30.73 -4.13 -23.79
CA ASP A 243 29.71 -5.11 -23.43
C ASP A 243 28.73 -4.53 -22.40
N LEU A 244 27.43 -4.56 -22.72
CA LEU A 244 26.41 -3.89 -21.89
C LEU A 244 26.23 -4.58 -20.54
N ASP A 245 26.26 -5.91 -20.50
CA ASP A 245 26.12 -6.66 -19.25
C ASP A 245 27.34 -6.45 -18.34
N ARG A 246 28.55 -6.46 -18.91
CA ARG A 246 29.76 -6.13 -18.16
C ARG A 246 29.74 -4.69 -17.65
N ARG A 247 29.28 -3.75 -18.46
CA ARG A 247 29.13 -2.35 -18.05
C ARG A 247 28.12 -2.20 -16.91
N ALA A 248 26.98 -2.89 -16.99
CA ALA A 248 25.98 -2.90 -15.94
C ALA A 248 26.53 -3.50 -14.64
N GLU A 249 27.32 -4.57 -14.71
CA GLU A 249 28.00 -5.12 -13.53
C GLU A 249 28.98 -4.12 -12.90
N LEU A 250 29.79 -3.42 -13.71
CA LEU A 250 30.68 -2.37 -13.20
C LEU A 250 29.90 -1.24 -12.53
N MET A 251 28.75 -0.84 -13.09
CA MET A 251 27.84 0.14 -12.50
C MET A 251 27.31 -0.34 -11.14
N LEU A 252 26.85 -1.60 -11.06
CA LEU A 252 26.34 -2.17 -9.81
C LEU A 252 27.43 -2.36 -8.73
N GLN A 253 28.68 -2.55 -9.13
CA GLN A 253 29.81 -2.50 -8.20
C GLN A 253 30.00 -1.10 -7.61
N GLN A 254 29.79 -0.04 -8.40
CA GLN A 254 29.80 1.32 -7.86
C GLN A 254 28.61 1.57 -6.93
N ALA A 255 27.40 1.12 -7.29
CA ALA A 255 26.23 1.19 -6.42
C ALA A 255 26.42 0.43 -5.10
N ALA A 256 27.15 -0.70 -5.10
CA ALA A 256 27.46 -1.45 -3.89
C ALA A 256 28.34 -0.67 -2.90
N ARG A 257 29.19 0.24 -3.39
CA ARG A 257 30.02 1.11 -2.53
C ARG A 257 29.18 2.15 -1.78
N LEU A 258 27.99 2.44 -2.29
CA LEU A 258 26.95 3.26 -1.64
C LEU A 258 25.90 2.39 -0.90
N ASP A 259 26.17 1.09 -0.72
CA ASP A 259 25.22 0.11 -0.16
C ASP A 259 23.86 0.00 -0.91
N CYS A 260 23.83 0.40 -2.19
CA CYS A 260 22.62 0.56 -3.00
C CYS A 260 22.42 -0.48 -4.10
N ARG A 261 23.21 -1.56 -4.16
CA ARG A 261 23.15 -2.60 -5.23
C ARG A 261 21.83 -3.41 -5.31
N GLN A 262 20.86 -3.18 -4.43
CA GLN A 262 19.67 -4.02 -4.32
C GLN A 262 18.75 -3.95 -5.57
N PHE A 263 17.84 -4.93 -5.69
CA PHE A 263 16.77 -5.05 -6.70
C PHE A 263 17.14 -5.42 -8.14
N VAL A 264 18.31 -5.05 -8.65
CA VAL A 264 18.68 -5.31 -10.06
C VAL A 264 19.95 -6.15 -10.18
N SER A 265 19.94 -7.06 -11.14
CA SER A 265 21.14 -7.70 -11.71
C SER A 265 21.58 -6.97 -12.99
N PRO A 266 22.78 -7.24 -13.53
CA PRO A 266 23.21 -6.70 -14.82
C PRO A 266 22.20 -6.96 -15.95
N GLN A 267 21.63 -8.18 -15.97
CA GLN A 267 20.65 -8.58 -16.96
C GLN A 267 19.32 -7.81 -16.83
N ASP A 268 18.92 -7.43 -15.61
CA ASP A 268 17.71 -6.64 -15.37
C ASP A 268 17.83 -5.21 -15.91
N VAL A 269 19.04 -4.66 -15.85
CA VAL A 269 19.37 -3.35 -16.43
C VAL A 269 19.36 -3.47 -17.95
N THR A 270 20.12 -4.40 -18.53
CA THR A 270 20.27 -4.53 -19.99
C THR A 270 18.99 -4.99 -20.70
N SER A 271 18.14 -5.77 -20.02
CA SER A 271 16.81 -6.13 -20.52
C SER A 271 15.78 -5.01 -20.39
N GLY A 272 16.05 -3.98 -19.59
CA GLY A 272 15.14 -2.85 -19.37
C GLY A 272 13.94 -3.20 -18.49
N ASN A 273 14.12 -4.02 -17.46
CA ASN A 273 13.05 -4.39 -16.53
C ASN A 273 12.58 -3.17 -15.72
N SER A 274 11.52 -2.51 -16.17
CA SER A 274 11.07 -1.23 -15.60
C SER A 274 10.76 -1.29 -14.10
N LYS A 275 10.22 -2.42 -13.63
CA LYS A 275 9.85 -2.61 -12.22
C LYS A 275 11.08 -2.65 -11.32
N LEU A 276 12.06 -3.48 -11.67
CA LEU A 276 13.28 -3.63 -10.87
C LEU A 276 14.16 -2.39 -10.95
N ASN A 277 14.26 -1.75 -12.11
CA ASN A 277 14.99 -0.50 -12.28
C ASN A 277 14.34 0.65 -11.49
N LEU A 278 13.01 0.73 -11.44
CA LEU A 278 12.29 1.68 -10.58
C LEU A 278 12.57 1.42 -9.09
N ALA A 279 12.59 0.16 -8.67
CA ALA A 279 12.92 -0.21 -7.29
C ALA A 279 14.37 0.15 -6.91
N PHE A 280 15.31 -0.08 -7.83
CA PHE A 280 16.71 0.32 -7.68
C PHE A 280 16.85 1.84 -7.54
N VAL A 281 16.16 2.60 -8.38
CA VAL A 281 16.15 4.08 -8.33
C VAL A 281 15.51 4.60 -7.06
N ALA A 282 14.39 4.02 -6.61
CA ALA A 282 13.77 4.36 -5.34
C ALA A 282 14.70 4.09 -4.15
N ASN A 283 15.41 2.95 -4.17
CA ASN A 283 16.41 2.63 -3.15
C ASN A 283 17.57 3.63 -3.14
N LEU A 284 18.06 4.06 -4.31
CA LEU A 284 19.08 5.11 -4.42
C LEU A 284 18.58 6.43 -3.83
N PHE A 285 17.36 6.85 -4.17
CA PHE A 285 16.79 8.08 -3.63
C PHE A 285 16.65 8.02 -2.11
N ASN A 286 16.11 6.94 -1.55
CA ASN A 286 15.89 6.83 -0.10
C ASN A 286 17.20 6.82 0.70
N MET A 287 18.28 6.28 0.13
CA MET A 287 19.60 6.24 0.78
C MET A 287 20.38 7.53 0.55
N HIS A 288 20.28 8.11 -0.65
CA HIS A 288 21.06 9.26 -1.10
C HIS A 288 20.19 10.23 -1.93
N PRO A 289 19.30 11.02 -1.30
CA PRO A 289 18.47 11.98 -2.03
C PRO A 289 19.31 13.04 -2.76
N ALA A 290 20.42 13.47 -2.17
CA ALA A 290 21.38 14.42 -2.74
C ALA A 290 20.76 15.75 -3.23
N LEU A 291 19.64 16.17 -2.64
CA LEU A 291 19.00 17.47 -2.88
C LEU A 291 19.37 18.40 -1.72
N GLN A 292 19.97 19.55 -2.02
CA GLN A 292 20.28 20.55 -0.99
C GLN A 292 18.98 20.97 -0.30
N ARG A 293 18.99 21.11 1.03
CA ARG A 293 17.85 21.77 1.70
C ARG A 293 17.72 23.17 1.12
N ALA A 294 16.50 23.53 0.69
CA ALA A 294 16.24 24.83 0.08
C ALA A 294 16.81 25.94 0.98
N GLN A 295 17.89 26.58 0.53
CA GLN A 295 18.43 27.72 1.27
C GLN A 295 17.45 28.87 1.10
N VAL A 296 16.92 29.35 2.23
CA VAL A 296 15.99 30.48 2.35
C VAL A 296 16.73 31.76 1.95
N ASN A 297 16.96 31.93 0.65
CA ASN A 297 17.54 33.15 0.09
C ASN A 297 16.42 34.13 -0.20
N GLY A 298 16.02 34.87 0.84
CA GLY A 298 15.71 36.30 0.78
C GLY A 298 14.53 36.82 -0.04
N ASN A 299 13.87 36.05 -0.91
CA ASN A 299 12.67 36.50 -1.64
C ASN A 299 11.71 35.34 -1.94
N SER A 300 10.64 35.28 -1.15
CA SER A 300 9.31 34.77 -1.52
C SER A 300 9.18 33.35 -2.08
N VAL A 301 9.44 32.36 -1.24
CA VAL A 301 8.45 31.30 -1.01
C VAL A 301 8.31 31.26 0.50
N GLU A 302 7.22 31.80 1.04
CA GLU A 302 6.81 31.38 2.38
C GLU A 302 6.73 29.87 2.28
N THR A 303 7.64 29.14 2.95
CA THR A 303 7.47 27.71 3.20
C THR A 303 6.27 27.62 4.14
N ALA A 304 5.08 27.87 3.60
CA ALA A 304 3.82 27.47 4.17
C ALA A 304 4.06 26.02 4.53
N HIS A 305 3.92 25.71 5.82
CA HIS A 305 4.06 24.38 6.35
C HIS A 305 3.33 23.44 5.37
N ILE A 306 4.06 22.67 4.56
CA ILE A 306 3.43 21.80 3.56
C ILE A 306 2.80 20.69 4.40
N GLU A 307 1.51 20.84 4.69
CA GLU A 307 0.76 19.86 5.46
C GLU A 307 0.73 18.57 4.65
N GLY A 308 1.35 17.52 5.20
CA GLY A 308 1.29 16.19 4.62
C GLY A 308 -0.11 15.60 4.70
N GLU A 309 -0.28 14.46 4.04
CA GLU A 309 -1.54 13.71 4.04
C GLU A 309 -2.10 13.48 5.47
N SER A 310 -3.35 13.85 5.69
CA SER A 310 -4.02 13.63 6.97
C SER A 310 -4.32 12.15 7.22
N ARG A 311 -4.59 11.76 8.47
CA ARG A 311 -4.93 10.36 8.81
C ARG A 311 -6.20 9.87 8.09
N GLU A 312 -7.20 10.74 7.93
CA GLU A 312 -8.45 10.42 7.23
C GLU A 312 -8.18 10.20 5.72
N GLU A 313 -7.40 11.09 5.11
CA GLU A 313 -6.97 10.97 3.70
C GLU A 313 -6.22 9.66 3.45
N LYS A 314 -5.20 9.38 4.27
CA LYS A 314 -4.42 8.13 4.19
C LYS A 314 -5.29 6.89 4.25
N THR A 315 -6.24 6.89 5.19
CA THR A 315 -7.17 5.78 5.39
C THR A 315 -8.06 5.58 4.16
N PHE A 316 -8.61 6.65 3.61
CA PHE A 316 -9.46 6.61 2.42
C PHE A 316 -8.68 6.21 1.18
N ARG A 317 -7.49 6.75 0.96
CA ARG A 317 -6.61 6.37 -0.14
C ARG A 317 -6.27 4.88 -0.08
N ASN A 318 -5.84 4.38 1.08
CA ASN A 318 -5.53 2.96 1.26
C ASN A 318 -6.77 2.07 1.05
N TRP A 319 -7.92 2.47 1.57
CA TRP A 319 -9.17 1.77 1.32
C TRP A 319 -9.51 1.71 -0.18
N ILE A 320 -9.46 2.84 -0.89
CA ILE A 320 -9.74 2.91 -2.33
C ILE A 320 -8.79 2.00 -3.13
N ASN A 321 -7.48 2.11 -2.90
CA ASN A 321 -6.49 1.31 -3.62
C ASN A 321 -6.59 -0.19 -3.32
N SER A 322 -6.98 -0.57 -2.10
CA SER A 322 -7.19 -1.97 -1.75
C SER A 322 -8.31 -2.65 -2.54
N LEU A 323 -9.27 -1.88 -3.08
CA LEU A 323 -10.38 -2.38 -3.90
C LEU A 323 -9.98 -2.63 -5.37
N GLY A 324 -8.74 -2.31 -5.74
CA GLY A 324 -8.19 -2.52 -7.07
C GLY A 324 -8.76 -1.56 -8.12
N VAL A 325 -8.82 -0.27 -7.79
CA VAL A 325 -9.20 0.78 -8.74
C VAL A 325 -8.07 1.07 -9.73
N SER A 326 -8.42 1.61 -10.90
CA SER A 326 -7.46 2.04 -11.92
C SER A 326 -7.87 3.39 -12.51
N PRO A 327 -7.01 4.43 -12.50
CA PRO A 327 -5.62 4.43 -12.03
C PRO A 327 -5.49 4.29 -10.51
N TYR A 328 -4.27 3.99 -10.05
CA TYR A 328 -3.91 3.97 -8.63
C TYR A 328 -3.97 5.39 -8.06
N VAL A 329 -4.51 5.55 -6.85
CA VAL A 329 -4.67 6.85 -6.19
C VAL A 329 -3.44 7.14 -5.33
N ASN A 330 -2.68 8.15 -5.70
CA ASN A 330 -1.61 8.73 -4.90
C ASN A 330 -2.12 9.93 -4.10
N HIS A 331 -2.91 10.80 -4.73
CA HIS A 331 -3.39 12.06 -4.16
C HIS A 331 -4.90 12.19 -4.35
N LEU A 332 -5.67 12.10 -3.25
CA LEU A 332 -7.14 12.06 -3.30
C LEU A 332 -7.74 13.24 -4.07
N TYR A 333 -7.19 14.44 -3.88
CA TYR A 333 -7.74 15.68 -4.42
C TYR A 333 -7.29 16.00 -5.84
N CYS A 334 -6.46 15.15 -6.44
CA CYS A 334 -6.06 15.27 -7.84
C CYS A 334 -6.57 14.08 -8.66
N ASP A 335 -6.42 12.87 -8.11
CA ASP A 335 -6.69 11.63 -8.83
C ASP A 335 -8.18 11.29 -8.94
N LEU A 336 -9.04 11.88 -8.11
CA LEU A 336 -10.50 11.69 -8.18
C LEU A 336 -11.21 12.75 -9.04
N CYS A 337 -10.49 13.77 -9.51
CA CYS A 337 -11.08 14.95 -10.17
C CYS A 337 -11.71 14.70 -11.53
N ASP A 338 -11.47 13.53 -12.14
CA ASP A 338 -12.15 13.12 -13.39
C ASP A 338 -13.34 12.17 -13.17
N GLY A 339 -13.65 11.86 -11.91
CA GLY A 339 -14.77 11.01 -11.52
C GLY A 339 -14.58 9.51 -11.78
N LEU A 340 -13.55 9.06 -12.50
CA LEU A 340 -13.44 7.65 -12.91
C LEU A 340 -13.25 6.70 -11.73
N VAL A 341 -12.41 7.08 -10.76
CA VAL A 341 -12.20 6.29 -9.54
C VAL A 341 -13.48 6.26 -8.72
N ILE A 342 -14.18 7.39 -8.56
CA ILE A 342 -15.45 7.47 -7.82
C ILE A 342 -16.51 6.56 -8.46
N LEU A 343 -16.59 6.54 -9.79
CA LEU A 343 -17.49 5.66 -10.53
C LEU A 343 -17.15 4.17 -10.33
N GLN A 344 -15.86 3.79 -10.34
CA GLN A 344 -15.46 2.43 -9.98
C GLN A 344 -15.88 2.06 -8.55
N LEU A 345 -15.75 2.98 -7.59
CA LEU A 345 -16.16 2.76 -6.20
C LEU A 345 -17.67 2.51 -6.07
N TYR A 346 -18.50 3.14 -6.91
CA TYR A 346 -19.95 2.86 -6.93
C TYR A 346 -20.24 1.39 -7.25
N GLU A 347 -19.53 0.80 -8.22
CA GLU A 347 -19.68 -0.63 -8.51
C GLU A 347 -19.27 -1.51 -7.32
N LYS A 348 -18.21 -1.12 -6.58
CA LYS A 348 -17.77 -1.82 -5.37
C LYS A 348 -18.78 -1.75 -4.23
N VAL A 349 -19.74 -0.82 -4.28
CA VAL A 349 -20.84 -0.68 -3.32
C VAL A 349 -22.21 -0.96 -3.92
N ASN A 350 -22.25 -1.84 -4.93
CA ASN A 350 -23.47 -2.34 -5.57
C ASN A 350 -24.38 -1.20 -6.09
N VAL A 351 -23.79 -0.13 -6.61
CA VAL A 351 -24.48 0.96 -7.32
C VAL A 351 -24.11 0.85 -8.80
N PRO A 352 -25.05 0.45 -9.68
CA PRO A 352 -24.76 0.26 -11.10
C PRO A 352 -24.31 1.55 -11.79
N VAL A 353 -23.24 1.46 -12.57
CA VAL A 353 -22.71 2.57 -13.38
C VAL A 353 -22.96 2.29 -14.86
N TYR A 354 -23.52 3.27 -15.56
CA TYR A 354 -23.70 3.21 -17.01
C TYR A 354 -22.47 3.79 -17.72
N TRP A 355 -21.45 2.93 -17.90
CA TRP A 355 -20.15 3.30 -18.48
C TRP A 355 -20.22 3.95 -19.87
N LYS A 356 -21.29 3.72 -20.64
CA LYS A 356 -21.49 4.40 -21.93
C LYS A 356 -21.70 5.91 -21.83
N LYS A 357 -22.07 6.45 -20.65
CA LYS A 357 -22.18 7.89 -20.36
C LYS A 357 -20.84 8.48 -19.88
N VAL A 358 -19.86 7.64 -19.56
CA VAL A 358 -18.61 8.05 -18.92
C VAL A 358 -17.57 8.42 -19.99
N ASN A 359 -16.94 9.57 -19.82
CA ASN A 359 -15.84 10.01 -20.65
C ASN A 359 -14.52 9.41 -20.15
N HIS A 360 -13.66 8.94 -21.05
CA HIS A 360 -12.39 8.30 -20.70
C HIS A 360 -11.18 9.08 -21.25
N PRO A 361 -10.01 9.01 -20.59
CA PRO A 361 -8.78 9.56 -21.12
C PRO A 361 -8.31 8.81 -22.38
N PRO A 362 -7.46 9.42 -23.23
CA PRO A 362 -6.90 10.76 -23.09
C PRO A 362 -7.94 11.85 -23.37
N TYR A 363 -8.04 12.82 -22.46
CA TYR A 363 -8.96 13.95 -22.62
C TYR A 363 -8.37 14.97 -23.60
N PRO A 364 -9.18 15.58 -24.48
CA PRO A 364 -8.72 16.65 -25.37
C PRO A 364 -8.20 17.87 -24.59
N VAL A 365 -7.19 18.55 -25.13
CA VAL A 365 -6.62 19.77 -24.51
C VAL A 365 -7.68 20.85 -24.34
N LEU A 366 -8.49 21.09 -25.38
CA LEU A 366 -9.69 21.93 -25.28
C LEU A 366 -10.89 21.08 -24.89
N GLY A 367 -11.60 21.47 -23.83
CA GLY A 367 -12.84 20.81 -23.40
C GLY A 367 -12.64 19.54 -22.56
N GLY A 368 -11.39 19.09 -22.35
CA GLY A 368 -11.10 17.97 -21.45
C GLY A 368 -11.63 18.18 -20.04
N ASN A 369 -11.54 19.40 -19.50
CA ASN A 369 -12.10 19.70 -18.18
C ASN A 369 -13.64 19.55 -18.15
N MET A 370 -14.34 19.92 -19.22
CA MET A 370 -15.79 19.71 -19.31
C MET A 370 -16.14 18.22 -19.29
N LYS A 371 -15.32 17.37 -19.92
CA LYS A 371 -15.51 15.91 -19.88
C LYS A 371 -15.32 15.31 -18.49
N LYS A 372 -14.32 15.80 -17.75
CA LYS A 372 -14.10 15.44 -16.35
C LYS A 372 -15.28 15.89 -15.48
N LEU A 373 -15.76 17.12 -15.67
CA LEU A 373 -16.92 17.67 -14.96
C LEU A 373 -18.21 16.89 -15.26
N GLU A 374 -18.45 16.47 -16.50
CA GLU A 374 -19.56 15.58 -16.87
C GLU A 374 -19.55 14.28 -16.07
N ASN A 375 -18.37 13.66 -15.91
CA ASN A 375 -18.21 12.46 -15.09
C ASN A 375 -18.49 12.72 -13.60
N CYS A 376 -17.94 13.81 -13.04
CA CYS A 376 -18.18 14.20 -11.65
C CYS A 376 -19.66 14.50 -11.37
N ASN A 377 -20.33 15.20 -12.29
CA ASN A 377 -21.78 15.44 -12.20
C ASN A 377 -22.56 14.13 -12.20
N TYR A 378 -22.18 13.18 -13.05
CA TYR A 378 -22.81 11.85 -13.06
C TYR A 378 -22.54 11.08 -11.76
N ALA A 379 -21.34 11.18 -11.19
CA ALA A 379 -21.02 10.57 -9.90
C ALA A 379 -21.88 11.15 -8.75
N VAL A 380 -22.16 12.46 -8.75
CA VAL A 380 -23.06 13.10 -7.77
C VAL A 380 -24.51 12.68 -7.99
N GLU A 381 -24.96 12.60 -9.25
CA GLU A 381 -26.30 12.10 -9.63
C GLU A 381 -26.53 10.68 -9.08
N LEU A 382 -25.59 9.75 -9.33
CA LEU A 382 -25.67 8.39 -8.79
C LEU A 382 -25.71 8.35 -7.27
N GLY A 383 -24.88 9.17 -6.62
CA GLY A 383 -24.83 9.25 -5.17
C GLY A 383 -26.16 9.67 -4.57
N ARG A 384 -26.77 10.72 -5.11
CA ARG A 384 -28.04 11.27 -4.62
C ARG A 384 -29.22 10.37 -4.97
N ASP A 385 -29.34 10.00 -6.24
CA ASP A 385 -30.59 9.45 -6.80
C ASP A 385 -30.67 7.92 -6.69
N VAL A 386 -29.52 7.23 -6.69
CA VAL A 386 -29.45 5.75 -6.64
C VAL A 386 -28.92 5.26 -5.29
N ALA A 387 -27.81 5.81 -4.81
CA ALA A 387 -27.21 5.40 -3.56
C ALA A 387 -27.88 6.01 -2.32
N HIS A 388 -28.69 7.07 -2.52
CA HIS A 388 -29.38 7.84 -1.49
C HIS A 388 -28.45 8.45 -0.44
N PHE A 389 -27.29 8.94 -0.90
CA PHE A 389 -26.34 9.68 -0.10
C PHE A 389 -26.84 11.09 0.23
N SER A 390 -26.47 11.58 1.40
CA SER A 390 -26.73 12.96 1.79
C SER A 390 -25.66 13.85 1.17
N LEU A 391 -25.93 14.35 -0.04
CA LEU A 391 -25.00 15.18 -0.83
C LEU A 391 -25.44 16.66 -0.88
N VAL A 392 -26.04 17.16 0.20
CA VAL A 392 -26.49 18.56 0.27
C VAL A 392 -25.26 19.47 0.15
N GLY A 393 -25.25 20.33 -0.88
CA GLY A 393 -24.14 21.24 -1.15
C GLY A 393 -22.94 20.62 -1.89
N ILE A 394 -22.97 19.33 -2.23
CA ILE A 394 -21.91 18.68 -3.03
C ILE A 394 -22.35 18.65 -4.50
N GLY A 395 -21.63 19.40 -5.35
CA GLY A 395 -21.78 19.40 -6.81
C GLY A 395 -20.62 18.72 -7.52
N GLY A 396 -20.78 18.42 -8.82
CA GLY A 396 -19.70 17.84 -9.62
C GLY A 396 -18.52 18.79 -9.81
N GLU A 397 -18.76 20.10 -9.77
CA GLU A 397 -17.71 21.14 -9.79
C GLU A 397 -16.78 21.00 -8.60
N ASN A 398 -17.32 20.84 -7.37
CA ASN A 398 -16.49 20.68 -6.18
C ASN A 398 -15.56 19.47 -6.26
N LEU A 399 -16.03 18.36 -6.86
CA LEU A 399 -15.21 17.16 -7.07
C LEU A 399 -14.18 17.37 -8.16
N ASN A 400 -14.55 18.02 -9.27
CA ASN A 400 -13.65 18.29 -10.39
C ASN A 400 -12.53 19.28 -10.05
N GLU A 401 -12.80 20.22 -9.14
CA GLU A 401 -11.83 21.17 -8.60
C GLU A 401 -10.97 20.58 -7.47
N GLY A 402 -11.24 19.34 -7.04
CA GLY A 402 -10.47 18.70 -5.97
C GLY A 402 -10.78 19.24 -4.57
N SER A 403 -11.99 19.73 -4.31
CA SER A 403 -12.34 20.30 -3.01
C SER A 403 -12.20 19.27 -1.87
N PRO A 404 -11.33 19.50 -0.87
CA PRO A 404 -11.06 18.51 0.18
C PRO A 404 -12.30 18.09 0.96
N MET A 405 -13.06 19.07 1.45
CA MET A 405 -14.26 18.83 2.26
C MET A 405 -15.30 17.98 1.52
N HIS A 406 -15.60 18.31 0.25
CA HIS A 406 -16.63 17.63 -0.53
C HIS A 406 -16.18 16.23 -0.97
N THR A 407 -14.90 16.08 -1.32
CA THR A 407 -14.31 14.80 -1.69
C THR A 407 -14.32 13.83 -0.51
N LEU A 408 -13.83 14.25 0.67
CA LEU A 408 -13.85 13.43 1.87
C LEU A 408 -15.27 13.06 2.31
N ALA A 409 -16.23 13.98 2.18
CA ALA A 409 -17.63 13.72 2.52
C ALA A 409 -18.26 12.63 1.63
N LEU A 410 -17.99 12.65 0.33
CA LEU A 410 -18.47 11.63 -0.61
C LEU A 410 -17.79 10.28 -0.38
N VAL A 411 -16.46 10.28 -0.25
CA VAL A 411 -15.66 9.07 -0.03
C VAL A 411 -16.03 8.39 1.28
N TRP A 412 -16.28 9.15 2.34
CA TRP A 412 -16.83 8.62 3.60
C TRP A 412 -18.16 7.89 3.40
N GLN A 413 -19.10 8.47 2.64
CA GLN A 413 -20.40 7.82 2.41
C GLN A 413 -20.27 6.54 1.58
N LEU A 414 -19.36 6.51 0.61
CA LEU A 414 -19.00 5.30 -0.12
C LEU A 414 -18.41 4.23 0.82
N MET A 415 -17.43 4.59 1.66
CA MET A 415 -16.81 3.66 2.62
C MET A 415 -17.81 3.15 3.66
N ARG A 416 -18.70 4.01 4.16
CA ARG A 416 -19.77 3.63 5.09
C ARG A 416 -20.73 2.64 4.44
N ARG A 417 -21.16 2.90 3.20
CA ARG A 417 -22.03 1.98 2.45
C ARG A 417 -21.32 0.65 2.19
N TYR A 418 -20.06 0.67 1.74
CA TYR A 418 -19.25 -0.53 1.57
C TYR A 418 -19.23 -1.39 2.84
N THR A 419 -18.97 -0.76 3.98
CA THR A 419 -18.89 -1.44 5.28
C THR A 419 -20.23 -2.05 5.69
N VAL A 420 -21.34 -1.35 5.44
CA VAL A 420 -22.69 -1.83 5.74
C VAL A 420 -23.17 -2.90 4.76
N LEU A 421 -22.77 -2.86 3.48
CA LEU A 421 -23.14 -3.91 2.52
C LEU A 421 -22.56 -5.27 2.91
N VAL A 422 -21.34 -5.28 3.46
CA VAL A 422 -20.75 -6.48 4.05
C VAL A 422 -21.62 -7.05 5.17
N LEU A 423 -22.46 -6.23 5.82
CA LEU A 423 -23.45 -6.64 6.82
C LEU A 423 -24.80 -7.06 6.22
N SER A 424 -25.29 -6.38 5.18
CA SER A 424 -26.59 -6.69 4.56
C SER A 424 -26.60 -8.02 3.83
N ASP A 425 -25.45 -8.47 3.29
CA ASP A 425 -25.31 -9.81 2.73
C ASP A 425 -25.43 -10.94 3.80
N LEU A 426 -25.57 -10.57 5.08
CA LEU A 426 -25.61 -11.48 6.23
C LEU A 426 -26.95 -11.44 7.00
N GLY A 427 -27.92 -10.63 6.58
CA GLY A 427 -29.22 -10.47 7.26
C GLY A 427 -30.37 -10.11 6.32
N ASP A 428 -31.60 -10.11 6.84
CA ASP A 428 -32.87 -9.92 6.10
C ASP A 428 -33.12 -8.47 5.60
N GLY A 429 -32.20 -7.90 4.82
CA GLY A 429 -32.47 -6.72 3.99
C GLY A 429 -32.79 -5.40 4.73
N GLU A 430 -32.80 -5.36 6.06
CA GLU A 430 -32.99 -4.11 6.80
C GLU A 430 -31.77 -3.19 6.66
N LYS A 431 -32.03 -1.91 6.39
CA LYS A 431 -30.99 -0.87 6.38
C LYS A 431 -30.32 -0.85 7.75
N VAL A 432 -29.09 -1.37 7.84
CA VAL A 432 -28.33 -1.39 9.10
C VAL A 432 -28.04 0.05 9.52
N GLY A 433 -28.84 0.56 10.45
CA GLY A 433 -28.60 1.83 11.10
C GLY A 433 -27.54 1.70 12.19
N ASP A 434 -26.92 2.82 12.54
CA ASP A 434 -25.93 2.95 13.62
C ASP A 434 -26.44 2.32 14.94
N GLN A 435 -27.74 2.46 15.23
CA GLN A 435 -28.39 1.88 16.40
C GLN A 435 -28.43 0.34 16.38
N ILE A 436 -28.57 -0.28 15.22
CA ILE A 436 -28.58 -1.75 15.08
C ILE A 436 -27.20 -2.30 15.46
N ILE A 437 -26.14 -1.64 15.00
CA ILE A 437 -24.76 -2.00 15.34
C ILE A 437 -24.53 -1.83 16.84
N LEU A 438 -24.91 -0.69 17.44
CA LEU A 438 -24.80 -0.46 18.89
C LEU A 438 -25.54 -1.51 19.72
N ASN A 439 -26.78 -1.81 19.36
CA ASN A 439 -27.59 -2.82 20.05
C ASN A 439 -26.94 -4.20 19.95
N TRP A 440 -26.44 -4.57 18.77
CA TRP A 440 -25.76 -5.85 18.57
C TRP A 440 -24.49 -5.96 19.42
N ILE A 441 -23.67 -4.91 19.50
CA ILE A 441 -22.45 -4.88 20.34
C ILE A 441 -22.82 -5.16 21.80
N ASN A 442 -23.73 -4.36 22.37
CA ASN A 442 -24.08 -4.46 23.78
C ASN A 442 -24.80 -5.78 24.11
N THR A 443 -25.61 -6.29 23.19
CA THR A 443 -26.24 -7.61 23.33
C THR A 443 -25.20 -8.72 23.34
N THR A 444 -24.24 -8.69 22.40
CA THR A 444 -23.17 -9.69 22.28
C THR A 444 -22.27 -9.69 23.51
N LEU A 445 -21.86 -8.52 23.98
CA LEU A 445 -21.05 -8.36 25.19
C LEU A 445 -21.78 -8.89 26.42
N SER A 446 -23.06 -8.53 26.59
CA SER A 446 -23.88 -8.98 27.73
C SER A 446 -24.11 -10.49 27.73
N GLN A 447 -24.43 -11.08 26.58
CA GLN A 447 -24.62 -12.53 26.44
C GLN A 447 -23.34 -13.32 26.78
N LYS A 448 -22.17 -12.76 26.47
CA LYS A 448 -20.87 -13.35 26.80
C LYS A 448 -20.31 -12.90 28.15
N ARG A 449 -21.13 -12.21 28.96
CA ARG A 449 -20.79 -11.75 30.32
C ARG A 449 -19.50 -10.90 30.36
N LYS A 450 -19.36 -10.00 29.38
CA LYS A 450 -18.30 -9.00 29.33
C LYS A 450 -18.69 -7.77 30.15
N ASP A 451 -17.71 -7.16 30.80
CA ASP A 451 -17.94 -6.02 31.69
C ASP A 451 -18.14 -4.70 30.94
N THR A 452 -17.63 -4.61 29.71
CA THR A 452 -17.69 -3.39 28.91
C THR A 452 -19.03 -3.26 28.19
N GLN A 453 -19.57 -2.05 28.16
CA GLN A 453 -20.69 -1.63 27.29
C GLN A 453 -20.40 -0.23 26.76
N ILE A 454 -21.00 0.12 25.62
CA ILE A 454 -20.87 1.46 25.03
C ILE A 454 -22.24 2.10 24.82
N SER A 455 -22.33 3.39 25.13
CA SER A 455 -23.56 4.17 24.94
C SER A 455 -23.71 4.73 23.52
N SER A 456 -22.59 4.98 22.84
CA SER A 456 -22.52 5.50 21.47
C SER A 456 -21.13 5.26 20.88
N PHE A 457 -20.95 5.54 19.58
CA PHE A 457 -19.62 5.53 18.95
C PHE A 457 -18.71 6.70 19.38
N LYS A 458 -19.18 7.57 20.29
CA LYS A 458 -18.42 8.66 20.93
C LYS A 458 -18.04 8.34 22.37
N ASP A 459 -18.37 7.14 22.86
CA ASP A 459 -18.14 6.74 24.23
C ASP A 459 -16.64 6.74 24.58
N LYS A 460 -16.26 7.45 25.65
CA LYS A 460 -14.86 7.61 26.05
C LYS A 460 -14.20 6.29 26.47
N LEU A 461 -14.97 5.28 26.86
CA LEU A 461 -14.42 3.96 27.16
C LEU A 461 -13.71 3.33 25.95
N ILE A 462 -14.13 3.68 24.73
CA ILE A 462 -13.52 3.20 23.47
C ILE A 462 -12.04 3.60 23.37
N SER A 463 -11.65 4.73 23.96
CA SER A 463 -10.23 5.17 24.00
C SER A 463 -9.30 4.16 24.67
N THR A 464 -9.83 3.28 25.52
CA THR A 464 -9.05 2.21 26.17
C THR A 464 -8.88 0.96 25.29
N SER A 465 -9.62 0.89 24.17
CA SER A 465 -9.83 -0.27 23.31
C SER A 465 -10.40 -1.52 24.01
N LEU A 466 -10.72 -1.45 25.32
CA LEU A 466 -11.28 -2.59 26.05
C LEU A 466 -12.60 -3.10 25.46
N PRO A 467 -13.58 -2.25 25.07
CA PRO A 467 -14.81 -2.74 24.44
C PRO A 467 -14.56 -3.46 23.12
N VAL A 468 -13.55 -3.02 22.36
CA VAL A 468 -13.17 -3.65 21.08
C VAL A 468 -12.54 -5.02 21.36
N ILE A 469 -11.62 -5.11 22.32
CA ILE A 469 -10.94 -6.35 22.71
C ILE A 469 -11.93 -7.36 23.30
N ASP A 470 -12.83 -6.92 24.19
CA ASP A 470 -13.86 -7.78 24.78
C ASP A 470 -14.84 -8.29 23.73
N LEU A 471 -15.19 -7.47 22.74
CA LEU A 471 -16.02 -7.90 21.62
C LEU A 471 -15.30 -8.94 20.73
N ILE A 472 -14.02 -8.74 20.45
CA ILE A 472 -13.19 -9.72 19.72
C ILE A 472 -13.17 -11.06 20.46
N ASP A 473 -12.96 -11.05 21.78
CA ASP A 473 -12.99 -12.28 22.57
C ASP A 473 -14.39 -12.92 22.59
N ALA A 474 -15.46 -12.12 22.57
CA ALA A 474 -16.84 -12.62 22.51
C ALA A 474 -17.15 -13.35 21.19
N ILE A 475 -16.65 -12.87 20.06
CA ILE A 475 -16.88 -13.46 18.72
C ILE A 475 -15.86 -14.55 18.34
N ALA A 476 -14.64 -14.44 18.86
CA ALA A 476 -13.53 -15.36 18.63
C ALA A 476 -12.82 -15.72 19.95
N PRO A 477 -13.46 -16.52 20.82
CA PRO A 477 -12.91 -16.88 22.13
C PRO A 477 -11.54 -17.54 22.03
N GLY A 478 -10.62 -17.16 22.93
CA GLY A 478 -9.26 -17.72 22.99
C GLY A 478 -8.25 -17.04 22.05
N THR A 479 -8.69 -16.10 21.22
CA THR A 479 -7.77 -15.28 20.39
C THR A 479 -7.04 -14.24 21.23
N VAL A 480 -7.71 -13.70 22.26
CA VAL A 480 -7.18 -12.63 23.10
C VAL A 480 -6.27 -13.21 24.20
N LYS A 481 -4.99 -12.83 24.15
CA LYS A 481 -4.03 -13.01 25.24
C LYS A 481 -4.18 -11.86 26.25
N TRP A 482 -4.87 -12.09 27.36
CA TRP A 482 -5.23 -11.04 28.33
C TRP A 482 -4.04 -10.47 29.10
N ASP A 483 -2.94 -11.22 29.21
CA ASP A 483 -1.66 -10.77 29.77
C ASP A 483 -1.03 -9.61 28.96
N MET A 484 -1.41 -9.48 27.68
CA MET A 484 -0.97 -8.40 26.80
C MET A 484 -1.82 -7.13 26.94
N VAL A 485 -2.98 -7.20 27.60
CA VAL A 485 -3.96 -6.11 27.67
C VAL A 485 -3.75 -5.28 28.94
N LYS A 486 -3.60 -3.96 28.78
CA LYS A 486 -3.43 -3.04 29.89
C LYS A 486 -4.79 -2.51 30.35
N ARG A 487 -5.25 -2.92 31.53
CA ARG A 487 -6.54 -2.46 32.11
C ARG A 487 -6.42 -1.24 33.02
N GLY A 488 -5.19 -0.77 33.27
CA GLY A 488 -4.92 0.37 34.15
C GLY A 488 -5.11 0.06 35.63
N GLU A 489 -4.64 0.96 36.50
CA GLU A 489 -4.89 0.90 37.94
C GLU A 489 -6.16 1.70 38.27
N LYS A 490 -7.05 1.14 39.11
CA LYS A 490 -8.32 1.78 39.51
C LYS A 490 -9.20 2.25 38.34
N GLY A 491 -9.11 1.58 37.18
CA GLY A 491 -9.92 1.89 35.99
C GLY A 491 -9.39 3.02 35.12
N VAL A 492 -8.21 3.59 35.42
CA VAL A 492 -7.58 4.63 34.58
C VAL A 492 -6.46 4.02 33.75
N VAL A 493 -6.62 4.03 32.43
CA VAL A 493 -5.62 3.59 31.46
C VAL A 493 -4.80 4.79 31.00
N LYS A 494 -3.47 4.73 31.10
CA LYS A 494 -2.56 5.79 30.64
C LYS A 494 -2.58 5.89 29.11
N ASP A 495 -2.24 7.04 28.54
CA ASP A 495 -2.33 7.22 27.08
C ASP A 495 -1.41 6.28 26.28
N ALA A 496 -0.20 6.01 26.79
CA ALA A 496 0.68 4.99 26.20
C ALA A 496 0.06 3.58 26.22
N ASP A 497 -0.66 3.24 27.30
CA ASP A 497 -1.35 1.95 27.43
C ASP A 497 -2.59 1.90 26.52
N LYS A 498 -3.30 3.02 26.32
CA LYS A 498 -4.41 3.14 25.36
C LYS A 498 -3.94 2.84 23.95
N LEU A 499 -2.86 3.49 23.51
CA LEU A 499 -2.27 3.26 22.18
C LEU A 499 -1.77 1.82 22.04
N ASN A 500 -1.15 1.26 23.10
CA ASN A 500 -0.71 -0.12 23.10
C ASN A 500 -1.88 -1.12 22.93
N ASN A 501 -2.99 -0.89 23.65
CA ASN A 501 -4.20 -1.70 23.50
C ASN A 501 -4.84 -1.52 22.13
N ALA A 502 -4.84 -0.30 21.58
CA ALA A 502 -5.42 -0.02 20.26
C ALA A 502 -4.66 -0.74 19.14
N ARG A 503 -3.32 -0.71 19.16
CA ARG A 503 -2.46 -1.47 18.23
C ARG A 503 -2.77 -2.96 18.27
N TYR A 504 -2.93 -3.48 19.49
CA TYR A 504 -3.28 -4.88 19.73
C TYR A 504 -4.69 -5.22 19.21
N ALA A 505 -5.68 -4.38 19.50
CA ALA A 505 -7.08 -4.57 19.11
C ALA A 505 -7.26 -4.58 17.58
N ILE A 506 -6.65 -3.61 16.87
CA ILE A 506 -6.71 -3.53 15.41
C ILE A 506 -6.07 -4.76 14.76
N SER A 507 -4.90 -5.19 15.27
CA SER A 507 -4.21 -6.37 14.76
C SER A 507 -5.00 -7.66 15.04
N LEU A 508 -5.62 -7.78 16.21
CA LEU A 508 -6.51 -8.90 16.52
C LEU A 508 -7.75 -8.92 15.61
N ALA A 509 -8.38 -7.77 15.35
CA ALA A 509 -9.51 -7.67 14.45
C ALA A 509 -9.14 -8.16 13.03
N ARG A 510 -7.96 -7.75 12.53
CA ARG A 510 -7.43 -8.22 11.25
C ARG A 510 -7.11 -9.71 11.25
N LYS A 511 -6.54 -10.24 12.34
CA LYS A 511 -6.21 -11.67 12.48
C LYS A 511 -7.44 -12.57 12.43
N ILE A 512 -8.54 -12.18 13.08
CA ILE A 512 -9.78 -12.98 13.04
C ILE A 512 -10.46 -12.89 11.66
N GLY A 513 -10.10 -11.91 10.82
CA GLY A 513 -10.62 -11.75 9.47
C GLY A 513 -11.49 -10.52 9.24
N ALA A 514 -11.57 -9.59 10.21
CA ALA A 514 -12.28 -8.33 10.01
C ALA A 514 -11.42 -7.36 9.19
N ARG A 515 -12.01 -6.79 8.12
CA ARG A 515 -11.35 -5.86 7.20
C ARG A 515 -11.33 -4.44 7.76
N VAL A 516 -10.45 -4.20 8.73
CA VAL A 516 -10.36 -2.92 9.45
C VAL A 516 -9.26 -2.02 8.87
N TYR A 517 -9.67 -0.83 8.40
CA TYR A 517 -8.78 0.22 7.89
C TYR A 517 -8.43 1.28 8.94
N ALA A 518 -9.17 1.34 10.05
CA ALA A 518 -8.91 2.29 11.13
C ALA A 518 -7.48 2.14 11.69
N LEU A 519 -6.92 3.28 12.06
CA LEU A 519 -5.63 3.35 12.73
C LEU A 519 -5.82 3.20 14.25
N PRO A 520 -4.78 2.77 14.99
CA PRO A 520 -4.84 2.71 16.46
C PRO A 520 -5.26 4.04 17.08
N ASP A 521 -4.76 5.15 16.56
CA ASP A 521 -5.07 6.49 17.05
C ASP A 521 -6.55 6.87 16.87
N ASP A 522 -7.25 6.32 15.86
CA ASP A 522 -8.70 6.55 15.70
C ASP A 522 -9.51 5.99 16.88
N LEU A 523 -9.04 4.90 17.50
CA LEU A 523 -9.66 4.36 18.71
C LEU A 523 -9.32 5.23 19.92
N VAL A 524 -8.06 5.62 20.08
CA VAL A 524 -7.58 6.45 21.20
C VAL A 524 -8.30 7.80 21.23
N ASP A 525 -8.41 8.45 20.07
CA ASP A 525 -9.07 9.74 19.89
C ASP A 525 -10.60 9.64 19.85
N VAL A 526 -11.13 8.42 19.75
CA VAL A 526 -12.57 8.12 19.60
C VAL A 526 -13.16 8.83 18.38
N ASN A 527 -12.51 8.63 17.22
CA ASN A 527 -13.00 9.13 15.93
C ASN A 527 -14.31 8.39 15.56
N PRO A 528 -15.49 9.04 15.59
CA PRO A 528 -16.76 8.32 15.53
C PRO A 528 -16.98 7.60 14.21
N LYS A 529 -16.48 8.16 13.10
CA LYS A 529 -16.54 7.56 11.77
C LYS A 529 -15.77 6.24 11.75
N MET A 530 -14.51 6.29 12.20
CA MET A 530 -13.63 5.13 12.15
C MET A 530 -14.03 4.08 13.18
N VAL A 531 -14.43 4.48 14.38
CA VAL A 531 -14.99 3.59 15.41
C VAL A 531 -16.20 2.82 14.90
N LEU A 532 -17.15 3.50 14.22
CA LEU A 532 -18.30 2.84 13.58
C LEU A 532 -17.82 1.74 12.61
N THR A 533 -16.84 2.03 11.75
CA THR A 533 -16.34 1.05 10.78
C THR A 533 -15.68 -0.16 11.46
N VAL A 534 -14.94 0.04 12.56
CA VAL A 534 -14.32 -1.05 13.33
C VAL A 534 -15.39 -2.01 13.84
N PHE A 535 -16.41 -1.47 14.53
CA PHE A 535 -17.47 -2.29 15.09
C PHE A 535 -18.34 -2.95 14.03
N ALA A 536 -18.64 -2.25 12.94
CA ALA A 536 -19.36 -2.82 11.80
C ALA A 536 -18.57 -3.99 11.17
N CYS A 537 -17.25 -3.85 10.95
CA CYS A 537 -16.43 -4.94 10.45
C CYS A 537 -16.38 -6.14 11.41
N LEU A 538 -16.34 -5.91 12.73
CA LEU A 538 -16.41 -6.97 13.74
C LEU A 538 -17.78 -7.66 13.76
N MET A 539 -18.87 -6.91 13.63
CA MET A 539 -20.22 -7.45 13.50
C MET A 539 -20.35 -8.33 12.27
N GLY A 540 -19.86 -7.87 11.11
CA GLY A 540 -19.90 -8.64 9.87
C GLY A 540 -19.13 -9.94 9.97
N HIS A 541 -17.99 -9.93 10.66
CA HIS A 541 -17.26 -11.15 10.96
C HIS A 541 -18.03 -12.07 11.92
N GLY A 542 -18.56 -11.53 13.02
CA GLY A 542 -19.31 -12.28 14.02
C GLY A 542 -20.55 -12.99 13.45
N LEU A 543 -21.34 -12.30 12.63
CA LEU A 543 -22.54 -12.86 12.01
C LEU A 543 -22.23 -13.94 10.95
N LYS A 544 -21.16 -13.77 10.14
CA LYS A 544 -20.70 -14.79 9.18
C LYS A 544 -20.41 -16.14 9.84
N LYS A 545 -19.93 -16.14 11.08
CA LYS A 545 -19.57 -17.35 11.82
C LYS A 545 -20.78 -18.07 12.40
N VAL A 546 -21.89 -17.37 12.68
CA VAL A 546 -23.13 -17.99 13.15
C VAL A 546 -23.87 -18.69 12.02
N ASN A 547 -23.73 -18.18 10.79
CA ASN A 547 -24.38 -18.72 9.59
C ASN A 547 -23.55 -19.81 8.86
N ARG A 548 -22.43 -20.25 9.43
CA ARG A 548 -21.61 -21.39 8.99
C ARG A 548 -21.71 -22.50 10.01
#